data_AF-A0A552L3L5-F1
#
_entry.id   AF-A0A552L3L5-F1
#
_cell.length_a   1.000
_cell.length_b   1.000
_cell.length_c   1.000
_cell.angle_alpha   90.00
_cell.angle_beta   90.00
_cell.angle_gamma   90.00
#
_symmetry.space_group_name_H-M   'P 1'
#
loop_
_entity.id
_entity.type
_entity.pdbx_description
1 polymer ?
#
loop_
_entity_poly.entity_id
_entity_poly.type
_entity_poly.pdbx_seq_one_letter_code
_entity_poly.pdbx_strand_id
1 'polypeptide(L)'
;MINSSSNSRYLLIVEDPQGRRTIPLEEMKYSLGRKSDNQIVLRSKHASRYHATLIKKSIDRQKFSYWILDGDLEGNKSHNGIYVNGSKCLVHELKDGDLINFGCDINASFHLIASQEKIEQEPFKSLGYSQGKMTENETHSSPNDLHAKSTLILHQSPSKIISFDSKIQEEYSSVVLTDLPNRSLFNEYLSSAINNAQKNNKLIGLLLVDVGRLRNVNNKLGYRLGDKLLKILIERLRKSLRLEDMVAHWRGYEFIILLPQINAANDLEKVSQRIIKTLESNYEIENHSLVVRLSLGSVIYPTDGTDRKVILQKLEENLVAVKNNINNNSQIESVNVHPKNNRSSKVEYFLYQAMRNNELALYYQPQVNITQGQVEGLEVLLRWLHPQFGLIAPNRFLPLVEESELILELNRWVLKNACQQAQIWQQRGLLYTPISINLSPHQLRDPQLFTTLKEVLTETKIGPFFLEMEITETSLLENSRETGRILGDLQKLGISITLDDFGSGYASIAYLGQFPVKKLKIEQSLTKKLTNAPQDTRFISSLLAIAKSFNLIAIAKGVETQQQLEILQELGCERMQGNRISCPLAVEEMTTFLHTHRTLSVGD
;
A
#
# COMPACT_ATOMS: atom_id res chain seq x y z
N MET A 1 8.01 42.02 -21.48
CA MET A 1 8.43 40.61 -21.67
C MET A 1 7.31 39.73 -21.15
N ILE A 2 6.82 38.83 -22.00
CA ILE A 2 5.57 38.08 -21.85
C ILE A 2 5.76 36.96 -20.81
N ASN A 3 4.93 36.94 -19.77
CA ASN A 3 4.78 35.81 -18.84
C ASN A 3 3.98 34.71 -19.54
N SER A 4 4.65 33.65 -19.99
CA SER A 4 4.01 32.41 -20.44
C SER A 4 3.92 31.42 -19.28
N SER A 5 3.06 31.70 -18.30
CA SER A 5 2.63 30.69 -17.34
C SER A 5 1.75 29.65 -18.06
N SER A 6 2.24 28.42 -18.17
CA SER A 6 1.49 27.28 -18.69
C SER A 6 0.22 27.07 -17.87
N ASN A 7 -0.91 27.57 -18.37
CA ASN A 7 -2.17 27.56 -17.65
C ASN A 7 -2.91 26.23 -17.93
N SER A 8 -2.54 25.17 -17.23
CA SER A 8 -3.25 23.88 -17.32
C SER A 8 -4.67 24.04 -16.78
N ARG A 9 -5.68 23.69 -17.58
CA ARG A 9 -7.09 23.70 -17.16
C ARG A 9 -7.53 22.31 -16.73
N TYR A 10 -8.15 22.24 -15.56
CA TYR A 10 -8.72 21.00 -15.01
C TYR A 10 -10.22 20.96 -15.30
N LEU A 11 -10.71 19.83 -15.79
CA LEU A 11 -12.12 19.62 -16.09
C LEU A 11 -12.62 18.38 -15.36
N LEU A 12 -13.81 18.49 -14.77
CA LEU A 12 -14.59 17.35 -14.30
C LEU A 12 -15.82 17.23 -15.19
N ILE A 13 -15.94 16.13 -15.91
CA ILE A 13 -17.12 15.81 -16.71
C ILE A 13 -17.99 14.89 -15.88
N VAL A 14 -19.18 15.32 -15.48
CA VAL A 14 -20.13 14.52 -14.70
C VAL A 14 -21.27 14.05 -15.60
N GLU A 15 -21.55 12.76 -15.56
CA GLU A 15 -22.68 12.10 -16.22
C GLU A 15 -23.64 11.58 -15.15
N ASP A 16 -24.79 12.21 -15.05
CA ASP A 16 -25.87 11.83 -14.14
C ASP A 16 -27.18 11.58 -14.93
N PRO A 17 -28.28 11.12 -14.30
CA PRO A 17 -29.53 10.83 -15.01
C PRO A 17 -30.15 12.01 -15.76
N GLN A 18 -29.73 13.25 -15.49
CA GLN A 18 -30.20 14.44 -16.20
C GLN A 18 -29.28 14.86 -17.35
N GLY A 19 -28.16 14.17 -17.55
CA GLY A 19 -27.26 14.36 -18.67
C GLY A 19 -25.82 14.60 -18.28
N ARG A 20 -25.01 14.89 -19.30
CA ARG A 20 -23.57 15.14 -19.18
C ARG A 20 -23.29 16.63 -19.01
N ARG A 21 -22.45 16.99 -18.04
CA ARG A 21 -22.02 18.37 -17.75
C ARG A 21 -20.50 18.43 -17.62
N THR A 22 -19.89 19.44 -18.23
CA THR A 22 -18.44 19.71 -18.10
C THR A 22 -18.24 20.88 -17.15
N ILE A 23 -17.46 20.65 -16.10
CA ILE A 23 -17.25 21.61 -15.00
C ILE A 23 -15.75 21.98 -14.98
N PRO A 24 -15.39 23.24 -15.25
CA PRO A 24 -14.02 23.70 -15.04
C PRO A 24 -13.72 23.79 -13.55
N LEU A 25 -12.57 23.25 -13.14
CA LEU A 25 -12.09 23.28 -11.77
C LEU A 25 -11.00 24.35 -11.63
N GLU A 26 -11.32 25.39 -10.87
CA GLU A 26 -10.45 26.55 -10.62
C GLU A 26 -10.23 26.76 -9.12
N GLU A 27 -11.25 26.45 -8.31
CA GLU A 27 -11.26 26.63 -6.86
C GLU A 27 -10.37 25.63 -6.12
N MET A 28 -9.96 26.01 -4.90
CA MET A 28 -9.18 25.13 -4.02
C MET A 28 -9.98 23.94 -3.51
N LYS A 29 -11.31 24.02 -3.51
CA LYS A 29 -12.21 22.98 -2.99
C LYS A 29 -13.53 22.96 -3.74
N TYR A 30 -14.06 21.76 -3.98
CA TYR A 30 -15.45 21.54 -4.41
C TYR A 30 -16.18 20.57 -3.48
N SER A 31 -17.39 20.91 -3.04
CA SER A 31 -18.34 19.95 -2.47
C SER A 31 -19.20 19.31 -3.56
N LEU A 32 -19.37 17.99 -3.50
CA LEU A 32 -20.17 17.21 -4.46
C LEU A 32 -21.26 16.47 -3.70
N GLY A 33 -22.51 16.55 -4.15
CA GLY A 33 -23.61 15.82 -3.52
C GLY A 33 -24.99 16.20 -4.05
N ARG A 34 -26.04 15.51 -3.62
CA ARG A 34 -27.40 15.73 -4.15
C ARG A 34 -28.07 17.01 -3.65
N LYS A 35 -27.57 17.63 -2.58
CA LYS A 35 -28.12 18.90 -2.09
C LYS A 35 -27.70 20.06 -3.00
N SER A 36 -28.59 21.03 -3.15
CA SER A 36 -28.37 22.24 -3.95
C SER A 36 -27.33 23.20 -3.38
N ASP A 37 -26.91 23.02 -2.13
CA ASP A 37 -25.83 23.78 -1.48
C ASP A 37 -24.43 23.25 -1.82
N ASN A 38 -24.32 22.14 -2.56
CA ASN A 38 -23.04 21.66 -3.09
C ASN A 38 -22.60 22.51 -4.29
N GLN A 39 -21.30 22.78 -4.37
CA GLN A 39 -20.72 23.48 -5.53
C GLN A 39 -20.89 22.68 -6.82
N ILE A 40 -20.85 21.35 -6.73
CA ILE A 40 -21.17 20.43 -7.83
C ILE A 40 -22.34 19.56 -7.39
N VAL A 41 -23.55 19.94 -7.81
CA VAL A 41 -24.76 19.19 -7.50
C VAL A 41 -24.80 17.90 -8.32
N LEU A 42 -24.85 16.74 -7.65
CA LEU A 42 -24.99 15.41 -8.24
C LEU A 42 -26.47 15.04 -8.36
N ARG A 43 -27.01 14.99 -9.59
CA ARG A 43 -28.48 14.92 -9.79
C ARG A 43 -29.02 13.49 -9.78
N SER A 44 -28.79 12.76 -8.68
CA SER A 44 -29.41 11.46 -8.41
C SER A 44 -29.96 11.40 -6.99
N LYS A 45 -31.09 10.71 -6.82
CA LYS A 45 -31.64 10.40 -5.50
C LYS A 45 -30.75 9.43 -4.72
N HIS A 46 -29.96 8.61 -5.42
CA HIS A 46 -29.07 7.62 -4.81
C HIS A 46 -27.76 8.22 -4.28
N ALA A 47 -27.39 9.43 -4.69
CA ALA A 47 -26.21 10.11 -4.16
C ALA A 47 -26.46 10.62 -2.73
N SER A 48 -25.43 10.59 -1.87
CA SER A 48 -25.46 11.21 -0.54
C SER A 48 -25.59 12.74 -0.61
N ARG A 49 -26.06 13.33 0.50
CA ARG A 49 -26.24 14.79 0.64
C ARG A 49 -24.94 15.57 0.39
N TYR A 50 -23.85 15.08 0.97
CA TYR A 50 -22.46 15.43 0.67
C TYR A 50 -21.77 14.10 0.35
N HIS A 51 -21.56 13.83 -0.93
CA HIS A 51 -21.06 12.56 -1.43
C HIS A 51 -19.54 12.57 -1.56
N ALA A 52 -18.97 13.68 -2.01
CA ALA A 52 -17.53 13.77 -2.19
C ALA A 52 -17.02 15.19 -1.95
N THR A 53 -15.73 15.30 -1.68
CA THR A 53 -15.03 16.58 -1.65
C THR A 53 -13.82 16.52 -2.58
N LEU A 54 -13.67 17.50 -3.47
CA LEU A 54 -12.43 17.72 -4.23
C LEU A 54 -11.58 18.76 -3.52
N ILE A 55 -10.27 18.52 -3.43
CA ILE A 55 -9.29 19.47 -2.86
C ILE A 55 -8.13 19.64 -3.82
N LYS A 56 -7.74 20.88 -4.09
CA LYS A 56 -6.53 21.24 -4.83
C LYS A 56 -5.33 21.24 -3.88
N LYS A 57 -4.32 20.41 -4.13
CA LYS A 57 -3.09 20.31 -3.34
C LYS A 57 -1.88 20.72 -4.16
N SER A 58 -0.96 21.47 -3.55
CA SER A 58 0.33 21.79 -4.17
C SER A 58 1.28 20.61 -4.05
N ILE A 59 1.88 20.20 -5.18
CA ILE A 59 2.91 19.16 -5.25
C ILE A 59 4.31 19.81 -5.23
N ASP A 60 4.47 20.98 -5.85
CA ASP A 60 5.72 21.76 -5.91
C ASP A 60 5.39 23.25 -6.21
N ARG A 61 6.39 24.16 -6.19
CA ARG A 61 6.25 25.62 -6.41
C ARG A 61 5.50 26.02 -7.69
N GLN A 62 5.28 25.11 -8.64
CA GLN A 62 4.62 25.36 -9.92
C GLN A 62 3.58 24.31 -10.34
N LYS A 63 3.27 23.30 -9.51
CA LYS A 63 2.34 22.20 -9.87
C LYS A 63 1.33 21.90 -8.78
N PHE A 64 0.08 21.72 -9.18
CA PHE A 64 -1.04 21.36 -8.30
C PHE A 64 -1.73 20.10 -8.83
N SER A 65 -2.40 19.34 -7.96
CA SER A 65 -3.32 18.26 -8.35
C SER A 65 -4.63 18.35 -7.58
N TYR A 66 -5.70 17.79 -8.14
CA TYR A 66 -6.97 17.65 -7.43
C TYR A 66 -7.05 16.26 -6.80
N TRP A 67 -7.51 16.19 -5.57
CA TRP A 67 -7.73 14.97 -4.82
C TRP A 67 -9.22 14.85 -4.57
N ILE A 68 -9.80 13.67 -4.78
CA ILE A 68 -11.19 13.37 -4.42
C ILE A 68 -11.23 12.57 -3.13
N LEU A 69 -12.14 12.95 -2.24
CA LEU A 69 -12.39 12.31 -0.96
C LEU A 69 -13.83 11.81 -0.91
N ASP A 70 -14.03 10.63 -0.32
CA ASP A 70 -15.34 10.06 -0.04
C ASP A 70 -15.96 10.72 1.19
N GLY A 71 -16.99 11.55 0.95
CA GLY A 71 -17.67 12.31 1.98
C GLY A 71 -17.24 13.77 2.11
N ASP A 72 -17.47 14.33 3.30
CA ASP A 72 -17.09 15.70 3.67
C ASP A 72 -15.76 15.77 4.44
N LEU A 73 -15.27 17.00 4.69
CA LEU A 73 -14.04 17.23 5.44
C LEU A 73 -14.19 17.05 6.95
N GLU A 74 -15.41 16.79 7.44
CA GLU A 74 -15.69 16.50 8.84
C GLU A 74 -15.59 14.99 9.13
N GLY A 75 -15.31 14.18 8.10
CA GLY A 75 -15.11 12.74 8.20
C GLY A 75 -16.39 11.91 7.97
N ASN A 76 -17.49 12.54 7.54
CA ASN A 76 -18.72 11.82 7.22
C ASN A 76 -18.63 11.25 5.80
N LYS A 77 -18.53 9.92 5.69
CA LYS A 77 -18.42 9.21 4.41
C LYS A 77 -19.75 9.21 3.64
N SER A 78 -19.68 9.07 2.31
CA SER A 78 -20.87 8.79 1.52
C SER A 78 -21.42 7.39 1.82
N HIS A 79 -22.71 7.21 1.53
CA HIS A 79 -23.40 5.95 1.78
C HIS A 79 -22.95 4.83 0.82
N ASN A 80 -22.72 5.17 -0.45
CA ASN A 80 -22.41 4.18 -1.49
C ASN A 80 -20.90 4.05 -1.73
N GLY A 81 -20.12 5.02 -1.26
CA GLY A 81 -18.69 5.14 -1.50
C GLY A 81 -18.36 5.66 -2.89
N ILE A 82 -17.10 6.04 -3.06
CA ILE A 82 -16.55 6.47 -4.34
C ILE A 82 -15.67 5.37 -4.91
N TYR A 83 -15.76 5.16 -6.22
CA TYR A 83 -14.95 4.23 -6.96
C TYR A 83 -14.18 5.00 -8.03
N VAL A 84 -12.86 4.96 -7.99
CA VAL A 84 -12.02 5.51 -9.07
C VAL A 84 -11.40 4.35 -9.83
N ASN A 85 -11.60 4.33 -11.15
CA ASN A 85 -11.18 3.26 -12.05
C ASN A 85 -11.64 1.87 -11.58
N GLY A 86 -12.86 1.79 -11.05
CA GLY A 86 -13.50 0.56 -10.57
C GLY A 86 -13.06 0.09 -9.17
N SER A 87 -12.14 0.80 -8.51
CA SER A 87 -11.69 0.48 -7.15
C SER A 87 -12.30 1.43 -6.14
N LYS A 88 -12.89 0.91 -5.07
CA LYS A 88 -13.44 1.73 -3.98
C LYS A 88 -12.32 2.47 -3.26
N CYS A 89 -12.44 3.78 -3.08
CA CYS A 89 -11.42 4.61 -2.44
C CYS A 89 -12.04 5.61 -1.47
N LEU A 90 -11.33 5.89 -0.37
CA LEU A 90 -11.68 6.97 0.56
C LEU A 90 -11.04 8.30 0.16
N VAL A 91 -9.85 8.25 -0.43
CA VAL A 91 -9.09 9.39 -0.93
C VAL A 91 -8.31 8.95 -2.17
N HIS A 92 -8.28 9.77 -3.22
CA HIS A 92 -7.54 9.48 -4.45
C HIS A 92 -7.04 10.77 -5.11
N GLU A 93 -5.78 10.80 -5.54
CA GLU A 93 -5.22 11.87 -6.36
C GLU A 93 -5.66 11.70 -7.82
N LEU A 94 -6.45 12.64 -8.34
CA LEU A 94 -7.00 12.56 -9.68
C LEU A 94 -5.94 12.82 -10.75
N LYS A 95 -5.89 11.92 -11.72
CA LYS A 95 -5.04 11.97 -12.92
C LYS A 95 -5.91 12.14 -14.16
N ASP A 96 -5.33 12.73 -15.20
CA ASP A 96 -6.00 12.87 -16.50
C ASP A 96 -6.51 11.50 -16.99
N GLY A 97 -7.80 11.44 -17.33
CA GLY A 97 -8.51 10.22 -17.74
C GLY A 97 -9.13 9.40 -16.62
N ASP A 98 -8.98 9.77 -15.34
CA ASP A 98 -9.58 9.01 -14.23
C ASP A 98 -11.11 8.97 -14.35
N LEU A 99 -11.67 7.77 -14.25
CA LEU A 99 -13.10 7.51 -14.23
C LEU A 99 -13.59 7.34 -12.79
N ILE A 100 -14.58 8.12 -12.41
CA ILE A 100 -15.12 8.18 -11.06
C ILE A 100 -16.57 7.68 -11.11
N ASN A 101 -16.93 6.72 -10.26
CA ASN A 101 -18.31 6.32 -10.04
C ASN A 101 -18.68 6.58 -8.57
N PHE A 102 -19.81 7.21 -8.32
CA PHE A 102 -20.27 7.60 -6.98
C PHE A 102 -21.10 6.49 -6.31
N GLY A 103 -20.77 5.23 -6.59
CA GLY A 103 -21.48 4.04 -6.10
C GLY A 103 -22.95 3.99 -6.52
N CYS A 104 -23.33 4.72 -7.56
CA CYS A 104 -24.69 4.78 -8.09
C CYS A 104 -24.68 5.06 -9.61
N ASP A 105 -25.83 5.49 -10.13
CA ASP A 105 -26.08 5.92 -11.51
C ASP A 105 -25.38 7.24 -11.91
N ILE A 106 -24.29 7.60 -11.24
CA ILE A 106 -23.49 8.79 -11.55
C ILE A 106 -22.05 8.38 -11.81
N ASN A 107 -21.57 8.76 -12.99
CA ASN A 107 -20.18 8.66 -13.39
C ASN A 107 -19.58 10.06 -13.57
N ALA A 108 -18.27 10.17 -13.48
CA ALA A 108 -17.54 11.34 -13.89
C ALA A 108 -16.19 10.94 -14.50
N SER A 109 -15.61 11.81 -15.32
CA SER A 109 -14.24 11.70 -15.79
C SER A 109 -13.48 12.99 -15.51
N PHE A 110 -12.22 12.86 -15.09
CA PHE A 110 -11.34 13.98 -14.82
C PHE A 110 -10.34 14.18 -15.96
N HIS A 111 -10.16 15.42 -16.42
CA HIS A 111 -9.28 15.72 -17.55
C HIS A 111 -8.38 16.93 -17.32
N LEU A 112 -7.14 16.85 -17.84
CA LEU A 112 -6.15 17.93 -17.84
C LEU A 112 -5.93 18.42 -19.27
N ILE A 113 -6.31 19.65 -19.56
CA ILE A 113 -6.04 20.26 -20.87
C ILE A 113 -4.81 21.17 -20.75
N ALA A 114 -3.73 20.78 -21.45
CA ALA A 114 -2.61 21.67 -21.72
C ALA A 114 -2.96 22.57 -22.91
N SER A 115 -2.85 23.88 -22.76
CA SER A 115 -2.96 24.80 -23.91
C SER A 115 -1.74 24.63 -24.80
N GLN A 116 -1.84 23.85 -25.87
CA GLN A 116 -0.83 23.85 -26.93
C GLN A 116 -1.16 24.95 -27.95
N GLU A 117 -0.22 25.89 -28.13
CA GLU A 117 -0.13 26.67 -29.35
C GLU A 117 0.20 25.74 -30.52
N LYS A 118 -0.62 25.86 -31.59
CA LYS A 118 -0.45 25.43 -33.00
C LYS A 118 0.29 24.11 -33.27
N ILE A 119 -0.38 23.21 -34.00
CA ILE A 119 0.03 22.81 -35.36
C ILE A 119 -1.09 22.03 -36.08
N GLU A 120 -1.34 22.50 -37.29
CA GLU A 120 -1.81 21.86 -38.53
C GLU A 120 -3.18 21.18 -38.63
N GLN A 121 -4.02 21.86 -39.42
CA GLN A 121 -5.11 21.30 -40.19
C GLN A 121 -4.56 20.32 -41.23
N GLU A 122 -5.13 19.12 -41.29
CA GLU A 122 -5.39 18.45 -42.56
C GLU A 122 -6.77 17.77 -42.54
N PRO A 123 -7.44 17.64 -43.70
CA PRO A 123 -8.90 17.56 -43.81
C PRO A 123 -9.40 16.13 -44.10
N PHE A 124 -10.73 15.99 -44.26
CA PHE A 124 -11.57 14.82 -44.64
C PHE A 124 -12.43 14.26 -43.47
N LYS A 125 -13.71 13.88 -43.63
CA LYS A 125 -14.61 13.69 -44.77
C LYS A 125 -16.06 13.69 -44.22
N SER A 126 -17.00 14.23 -44.99
CA SER A 126 -18.44 14.23 -44.74
C SER A 126 -19.09 12.84 -44.83
N LEU A 127 -20.03 12.54 -43.94
CA LEU A 127 -21.24 11.71 -44.09
C LEU A 127 -22.00 11.90 -42.75
N GLY A 128 -23.21 12.42 -42.63
CA GLY A 128 -24.42 12.32 -43.45
C GLY A 128 -25.54 11.78 -42.54
N TYR A 129 -26.73 12.41 -42.57
CA TYR A 129 -27.99 12.09 -41.84
C TYR A 129 -28.09 12.53 -40.36
N SER A 130 -29.19 13.07 -39.82
CA SER A 130 -30.45 13.68 -40.31
C SER A 130 -31.21 14.10 -39.04
N GLN A 131 -31.39 15.40 -38.79
CA GLN A 131 -32.67 16.13 -38.72
C GLN A 131 -33.85 15.46 -37.98
N GLY A 132 -34.38 16.22 -37.01
CA GLY A 132 -35.69 16.03 -36.35
C GLY A 132 -35.75 16.67 -34.96
N LYS A 133 -35.53 18.00 -34.80
CA LYS A 133 -36.55 19.01 -34.43
C LYS A 133 -37.80 18.45 -33.71
N MET A 134 -37.94 18.74 -32.41
CA MET A 134 -38.71 19.85 -31.81
C MET A 134 -40.20 19.53 -31.63
N THR A 135 -40.68 19.62 -30.39
CA THR A 135 -41.65 20.67 -30.00
C THR A 135 -41.76 20.79 -28.48
N GLU A 136 -41.74 22.04 -28.04
CA GLU A 136 -42.15 22.53 -26.73
C GLU A 136 -43.67 22.37 -26.55
N ASN A 137 -44.12 22.33 -25.29
CA ASN A 137 -45.22 23.19 -24.85
C ASN A 137 -45.28 23.25 -23.32
N GLU A 138 -45.14 24.48 -22.82
CA GLU A 138 -45.53 24.98 -21.50
C GLU A 138 -47.04 24.75 -21.27
N THR A 139 -47.60 24.60 -20.06
CA THR A 139 -47.86 25.69 -19.12
C THR A 139 -48.67 25.22 -17.89
N HIS A 140 -48.44 25.90 -16.76
CA HIS A 140 -49.35 26.23 -15.64
C HIS A 140 -50.02 25.15 -14.75
N SER A 141 -49.65 25.11 -13.46
CA SER A 141 -50.41 25.72 -12.34
C SER A 141 -50.02 25.10 -10.97
N SER A 142 -49.77 25.97 -9.97
CA SER A 142 -49.78 25.67 -8.52
C SER A 142 -51.14 26.14 -7.94
N PRO A 143 -51.43 26.14 -6.61
CA PRO A 143 -50.79 25.51 -5.43
C PRO A 143 -51.82 24.84 -4.44
N ASN A 144 -51.37 24.08 -3.43
CA ASN A 144 -51.70 24.28 -1.98
C ASN A 144 -51.39 23.09 -1.03
N ASP A 145 -51.01 23.51 0.17
CA ASP A 145 -51.24 22.95 1.53
C ASP A 145 -50.48 21.74 2.12
N LEU A 146 -49.56 22.13 3.01
CA LEU A 146 -49.33 21.79 4.43
C LEU A 146 -50.02 20.59 5.14
N HIS A 147 -49.22 20.09 6.10
CA HIS A 147 -49.54 19.38 7.36
C HIS A 147 -49.85 17.87 7.33
N ALA A 148 -48.97 17.07 7.94
CA ALA A 148 -49.11 16.67 9.35
C ALA A 148 -48.00 15.68 9.80
N LYS A 149 -47.47 15.93 11.00
CA LYS A 149 -46.64 15.02 11.81
C LYS A 149 -47.49 13.86 12.31
N SER A 150 -46.90 12.67 12.50
CA SER A 150 -47.14 11.80 13.66
C SER A 150 -46.04 10.75 13.81
N THR A 151 -45.48 10.72 15.01
CA THR A 151 -44.51 9.75 15.54
C THR A 151 -45.23 8.48 16.00
N LEU A 152 -44.63 7.30 15.81
CA LEU A 152 -44.93 6.11 16.62
C LEU A 152 -43.68 5.22 16.73
N ILE A 153 -43.22 5.02 17.98
CA ILE A 153 -42.22 4.05 18.42
C ILE A 153 -42.98 2.82 18.90
N LEU A 154 -42.49 1.60 18.61
CA LEU A 154 -42.62 0.44 19.51
C LEU A 154 -41.58 -0.66 19.21
N HIS A 155 -40.95 -1.13 20.29
CA HIS A 155 -39.98 -2.22 20.42
C HIS A 155 -40.58 -3.62 20.12
N GLN A 156 -39.73 -4.57 19.68
CA GLN A 156 -39.35 -5.81 20.42
C GLN A 156 -38.52 -6.78 19.55
N SER A 157 -37.44 -7.33 20.14
CA SER A 157 -36.61 -8.47 19.67
C SER A 157 -37.18 -9.80 20.23
N PRO A 158 -36.51 -10.97 20.16
CA PRO A 158 -35.67 -11.63 19.14
C PRO A 158 -36.15 -13.08 18.84
N SER A 159 -35.68 -13.76 17.77
CA SER A 159 -35.69 -15.24 17.69
C SER A 159 -34.71 -15.82 16.66
N LYS A 160 -34.11 -16.94 17.06
CA LYS A 160 -32.97 -17.72 16.53
C LYS A 160 -33.20 -18.40 15.17
N ILE A 161 -32.11 -18.82 14.53
CA ILE A 161 -31.82 -20.09 13.76
C ILE A 161 -30.58 -19.80 12.89
N ILE A 162 -29.49 -20.57 12.74
CA ILE A 162 -28.97 -21.87 13.21
C ILE A 162 -27.45 -21.80 13.00
N SER A 163 -26.68 -22.43 13.88
CA SER A 163 -25.24 -22.69 13.73
C SER A 163 -24.96 -23.70 12.62
N PHE A 164 -23.99 -23.40 11.74
CA PHE A 164 -23.26 -24.41 10.97
C PHE A 164 -21.77 -24.25 11.22
N ASP A 165 -21.19 -25.23 11.90
CA ASP A 165 -19.76 -25.52 11.87
C ASP A 165 -19.41 -26.18 10.54
N SER A 166 -18.41 -25.66 9.81
CA SER A 166 -17.45 -26.47 9.05
C SER A 166 -16.28 -25.63 8.50
N LYS A 167 -15.12 -25.85 9.11
CA LYS A 167 -13.77 -26.00 8.50
C LYS A 167 -13.35 -25.08 7.34
N ILE A 168 -12.29 -24.32 7.62
CA ILE A 168 -11.18 -23.90 6.72
C ILE A 168 -11.62 -23.37 5.36
N GLN A 169 -11.61 -22.04 5.22
CA GLN A 169 -11.47 -21.39 3.93
C GLN A 169 -10.20 -20.53 3.96
N GLU A 170 -9.22 -20.98 3.19
CA GLU A 170 -8.05 -20.21 2.78
C GLU A 170 -8.54 -18.96 2.04
N GLU A 171 -8.37 -17.79 2.66
CA GLU A 171 -8.56 -16.49 2.02
C GLU A 171 -7.49 -16.30 0.94
N TYR A 172 -7.89 -16.37 -0.33
CA TYR A 172 -7.15 -15.80 -1.45
C TYR A 172 -8.09 -14.92 -2.28
N SER A 173 -7.60 -13.73 -2.60
CA SER A 173 -8.26 -12.58 -3.26
C SER A 173 -9.38 -12.92 -4.28
N SER A 174 -10.55 -12.30 -4.09
CA SER A 174 -11.86 -12.72 -4.58
C SER A 174 -12.47 -11.88 -5.72
N VAL A 175 -11.67 -11.31 -6.63
CA VAL A 175 -12.21 -10.50 -7.75
C VAL A 175 -11.92 -11.09 -9.13
N VAL A 176 -10.91 -11.96 -9.26
CA VAL A 176 -10.51 -12.57 -10.55
C VAL A 176 -11.16 -13.92 -10.78
N LEU A 177 -11.33 -14.67 -9.70
CA LEU A 177 -11.93 -16.00 -9.70
C LEU A 177 -13.46 -15.97 -9.78
N THR A 178 -14.08 -14.81 -9.55
CA THR A 178 -15.54 -14.64 -9.59
C THR A 178 -16.13 -14.78 -11.00
N ASP A 179 -15.31 -14.60 -12.04
CA ASP A 179 -15.75 -14.66 -13.44
C ASP A 179 -15.63 -16.06 -14.06
N LEU A 180 -15.02 -17.04 -13.37
CA LEU A 180 -14.90 -18.41 -13.85
C LEU A 180 -15.94 -19.33 -13.19
N PRO A 181 -16.48 -20.33 -13.93
CA PRO A 181 -17.20 -21.44 -13.34
C PRO A 181 -16.40 -22.06 -12.19
N ASN A 182 -17.06 -22.29 -11.06
CA ASN A 182 -16.47 -23.02 -9.95
C ASN A 182 -16.55 -24.54 -10.20
N ARG A 183 -15.90 -25.30 -9.31
CA ARG A 183 -15.87 -26.77 -9.35
C ARG A 183 -17.25 -27.44 -9.41
N SER A 184 -18.26 -26.86 -8.75
CA SER A 184 -19.62 -27.41 -8.77
C SER A 184 -20.23 -27.32 -10.17
N LEU A 185 -20.17 -26.13 -10.77
CA LEU A 185 -20.70 -25.89 -12.11
C LEU A 185 -19.96 -26.74 -13.15
N PHE A 186 -18.63 -26.85 -13.05
CA PHE A 186 -17.86 -27.73 -13.92
C PHE A 186 -18.32 -29.19 -13.86
N ASN A 187 -18.57 -29.72 -12.66
CA ASN A 187 -19.01 -31.10 -12.48
C ASN A 187 -20.40 -31.36 -13.11
N GLU A 188 -21.30 -30.39 -13.10
CA GLU A 188 -22.61 -30.48 -13.75
C GLU A 188 -22.44 -30.53 -15.28
N TYR A 189 -21.66 -29.62 -15.85
CA TYR A 189 -21.37 -29.57 -17.29
C TYR A 189 -20.65 -30.84 -17.77
N LEU A 190 -19.67 -31.35 -17.02
CA LEU A 190 -19.00 -32.61 -17.33
C LEU A 190 -19.97 -33.79 -17.35
N SER A 191 -20.91 -33.84 -16.41
CA SER A 191 -21.91 -34.93 -16.35
C SER A 191 -22.83 -34.89 -17.58
N SER A 192 -23.25 -33.68 -17.98
CA SER A 192 -24.04 -33.48 -19.21
C SER A 192 -23.25 -33.85 -20.47
N ALA A 193 -21.98 -33.45 -20.55
CA ALA A 193 -21.10 -33.77 -21.67
C ALA A 193 -20.89 -35.29 -21.81
N ILE A 194 -20.61 -36.01 -20.71
CA ILE A 194 -20.46 -37.48 -20.71
C ILE A 194 -21.74 -38.16 -21.21
N ASN A 195 -22.92 -37.74 -20.72
CA ASN A 195 -24.20 -38.28 -21.16
C ASN A 195 -24.43 -38.08 -22.67
N ASN A 196 -24.09 -36.91 -23.20
CA ASN A 196 -24.21 -36.62 -24.64
C ASN A 196 -23.19 -37.40 -25.47
N ALA A 197 -21.96 -37.50 -25.00
CA ALA A 197 -20.89 -38.24 -25.66
C ALA A 197 -21.18 -39.75 -25.71
N GLN A 198 -21.76 -40.31 -24.64
CA GLN A 198 -22.20 -41.70 -24.60
C GLN A 198 -23.30 -41.99 -25.62
N LYS A 199 -24.28 -41.08 -25.78
CA LYS A 199 -25.36 -41.24 -26.77
C LYS A 199 -24.88 -41.15 -28.21
N ASN A 200 -23.89 -40.29 -28.47
CA ASN A 200 -23.45 -39.93 -29.81
C ASN A 200 -22.10 -40.54 -30.21
N ASN A 201 -21.55 -41.44 -29.41
CA ASN A 201 -20.21 -42.04 -29.56
C ASN A 201 -19.12 -40.98 -29.83
N LYS A 202 -19.09 -39.93 -29.01
CA LYS A 202 -18.10 -38.84 -29.11
C LYS A 202 -17.03 -38.99 -28.02
N LEU A 203 -15.86 -38.42 -28.30
CA LEU A 203 -14.76 -38.32 -27.35
C LEU A 203 -14.82 -36.96 -26.64
N ILE A 204 -14.46 -36.94 -25.36
CA ILE A 204 -14.31 -35.72 -24.56
C ILE A 204 -12.84 -35.62 -24.13
N GLY A 205 -12.26 -34.43 -24.23
CA GLY A 205 -10.95 -34.14 -23.68
C GLY A 205 -11.07 -33.41 -22.35
N LEU A 206 -10.27 -33.79 -21.36
CA LEU A 206 -10.10 -33.05 -20.12
C LEU A 206 -8.63 -32.69 -19.91
N LEU A 207 -8.40 -31.46 -19.48
CA LEU A 207 -7.08 -30.95 -19.12
C LEU A 207 -7.12 -30.35 -17.72
N LEU A 208 -6.05 -30.59 -16.95
CA LEU A 208 -5.84 -29.94 -15.66
C LEU A 208 -4.51 -29.19 -15.71
N VAL A 209 -4.59 -27.87 -15.60
CA VAL A 209 -3.48 -26.94 -15.72
C VAL A 209 -3.13 -26.41 -14.34
N ASP A 210 -1.92 -26.69 -13.85
CA ASP A 210 -1.36 -26.04 -12.67
C ASP A 210 -0.34 -24.98 -13.10
N VAL A 211 -0.62 -23.74 -12.71
CA VAL A 211 0.28 -22.61 -12.90
C VAL A 211 1.20 -22.46 -11.68
N GLY A 212 1.63 -23.56 -11.06
CA GLY A 212 2.15 -23.66 -9.68
C GLY A 212 3.26 -22.70 -9.26
N ARG A 213 3.92 -22.02 -10.20
CA ARG A 213 4.85 -20.92 -9.93
C ARG A 213 4.19 -19.55 -9.75
N LEU A 214 2.87 -19.43 -9.88
CA LEU A 214 2.12 -18.22 -9.52
C LEU A 214 2.20 -17.96 -8.01
N ARG A 215 2.30 -19.02 -7.20
CA ARG A 215 2.68 -18.92 -5.79
C ARG A 215 4.04 -18.23 -5.63
N ASN A 216 5.03 -18.59 -6.44
CA ASN A 216 6.36 -17.96 -6.40
C ASN A 216 6.31 -16.51 -6.91
N VAL A 217 5.42 -16.18 -7.85
CA VAL A 217 5.18 -14.80 -8.28
C VAL A 217 4.53 -13.99 -7.17
N ASN A 218 3.49 -14.52 -6.51
CA ASN A 218 2.85 -13.90 -5.35
C ASN A 218 3.84 -13.66 -4.20
N ASN A 219 4.67 -14.66 -3.90
CA ASN A 219 5.68 -14.60 -2.85
C ASN A 219 6.88 -13.69 -3.20
N LYS A 220 7.02 -13.20 -4.45
CA LYS A 220 8.15 -12.35 -4.86
C LYS A 220 7.73 -10.95 -5.29
N LEU A 221 6.54 -10.82 -5.86
CA LEU A 221 6.02 -9.62 -6.50
C LEU A 221 4.67 -9.18 -5.91
N GLY A 222 4.18 -9.88 -4.89
CA GLY A 222 2.96 -9.57 -4.16
C GLY A 222 1.67 -10.05 -4.84
N TYR A 223 0.63 -10.19 -4.01
CA TYR A 223 -0.70 -10.66 -4.43
C TYR A 223 -1.35 -9.79 -5.50
N ARG A 224 -1.10 -8.47 -5.49
CA ARG A 224 -1.64 -7.56 -6.51
C ARG A 224 -1.14 -7.89 -7.92
N LEU A 225 0.15 -8.20 -8.05
CA LEU A 225 0.75 -8.51 -9.34
C LEU A 225 0.43 -9.93 -9.77
N GLY A 226 0.38 -10.88 -8.84
CA GLY A 226 -0.12 -12.21 -9.14
C GLY A 226 -1.60 -12.23 -9.48
N ASP A 227 -2.44 -11.37 -8.92
CA ASP A 227 -3.84 -11.21 -9.33
C ASP A 227 -3.94 -10.67 -10.77
N LYS A 228 -3.08 -9.71 -11.15
CA LYS A 228 -2.98 -9.24 -12.54
C LYS A 228 -2.48 -10.32 -13.48
N LEU A 229 -1.47 -11.09 -13.06
CA LEU A 229 -0.97 -12.25 -13.81
C LEU A 229 -2.05 -13.29 -13.99
N LEU A 230 -2.82 -13.56 -12.94
CA LEU A 230 -3.94 -14.49 -12.96
C LEU A 230 -5.03 -14.02 -13.94
N LYS A 231 -5.37 -12.73 -13.97
CA LYS A 231 -6.29 -12.15 -14.97
C LYS A 231 -5.80 -12.40 -16.39
N ILE A 232 -4.55 -12.06 -16.68
CA ILE A 232 -3.97 -12.19 -18.02
C ILE A 232 -3.86 -13.66 -18.42
N LEU A 233 -3.49 -14.54 -17.50
CA LEU A 233 -3.46 -16.00 -17.70
C LEU A 233 -4.85 -16.52 -18.07
N ILE A 234 -5.88 -16.15 -17.33
CA ILE A 234 -7.26 -16.60 -17.58
C ILE A 234 -7.76 -16.07 -18.92
N GLU A 235 -7.47 -14.81 -19.27
CA GLU A 235 -7.83 -14.24 -20.57
C GLU A 235 -7.12 -14.95 -21.73
N ARG A 236 -5.80 -15.18 -21.61
CA ARG A 236 -5.01 -15.91 -22.62
C ARG A 236 -5.48 -17.35 -22.75
N LEU A 237 -5.83 -17.99 -21.63
CA LEU A 237 -6.36 -19.35 -21.61
C LEU A 237 -7.71 -19.41 -22.32
N ARG A 238 -8.64 -18.51 -22.02
CA ARG A 238 -9.93 -18.41 -22.73
C ARG A 238 -9.74 -18.18 -24.23
N LYS A 239 -8.83 -17.31 -24.64
CA LYS A 239 -8.53 -17.05 -26.05
C LYS A 239 -7.89 -18.25 -26.77
N SER A 240 -7.30 -19.18 -26.03
CA SER A 240 -6.71 -20.42 -26.59
C SER A 240 -7.75 -21.54 -26.80
N LEU A 241 -8.99 -21.33 -26.35
CA LEU A 241 -10.08 -22.29 -26.37
C LEU A 241 -11.18 -21.86 -27.35
N ARG A 242 -12.00 -22.82 -27.78
CA ARG A 242 -13.20 -22.55 -28.60
C ARG A 242 -14.34 -22.08 -27.70
N LEU A 243 -15.35 -21.49 -28.32
CA LEU A 243 -16.55 -21.00 -27.62
C LEU A 243 -17.33 -22.12 -26.90
N GLU A 244 -17.22 -23.35 -27.40
CA GLU A 244 -17.86 -24.54 -26.83
C GLU A 244 -17.04 -25.19 -25.71
N ASP A 245 -15.75 -24.83 -25.59
CA ASP A 245 -14.87 -25.34 -24.55
C ASP A 245 -15.12 -24.58 -23.25
N MET A 246 -15.01 -25.27 -22.12
CA MET A 246 -15.22 -24.69 -20.80
C MET A 246 -13.94 -24.67 -20.00
N VAL A 247 -13.61 -23.52 -19.39
CA VAL A 247 -12.56 -23.39 -18.38
C VAL A 247 -13.19 -23.08 -17.03
N ALA A 248 -12.75 -23.78 -15.99
CA ALA A 248 -13.23 -23.62 -14.63
C ALA A 248 -12.08 -23.56 -13.63
N HIS A 249 -12.31 -22.87 -12.51
CA HIS A 249 -11.39 -22.87 -11.38
C HIS A 249 -11.55 -24.18 -10.59
N TRP A 250 -10.46 -24.95 -10.44
CA TRP A 250 -10.49 -26.26 -9.77
C TRP A 250 -10.16 -26.14 -8.27
N ARG A 251 -8.97 -25.62 -7.95
CA ARG A 251 -8.48 -25.34 -6.60
C ARG A 251 -7.19 -24.50 -6.67
N GLY A 252 -6.96 -23.58 -5.74
CA GLY A 252 -5.71 -22.80 -5.68
C GLY A 252 -5.34 -22.15 -7.03
N TYR A 253 -4.20 -22.55 -7.61
CA TYR A 253 -3.71 -22.11 -8.93
C TYR A 253 -3.95 -23.13 -10.05
N GLU A 254 -4.87 -24.07 -9.83
CA GLU A 254 -5.24 -25.11 -10.78
C GLU A 254 -6.56 -24.78 -11.50
N PHE A 255 -6.53 -24.95 -12.82
CA PHE A 255 -7.66 -24.74 -13.72
C PHE A 255 -7.96 -26.02 -14.47
N ILE A 256 -9.25 -26.35 -14.56
CA ILE A 256 -9.71 -27.52 -15.30
C ILE A 256 -10.42 -27.07 -16.58
N ILE A 257 -10.17 -27.79 -17.67
CA ILE A 257 -10.72 -27.47 -19.00
C ILE A 257 -11.45 -28.69 -19.52
N LEU A 258 -12.66 -28.46 -20.04
CA LEU A 258 -13.51 -29.43 -20.70
C LEU A 258 -13.59 -29.09 -22.19
N LEU A 259 -13.19 -30.06 -23.02
CA LEU A 259 -13.36 -30.06 -24.47
C LEU A 259 -14.50 -31.04 -24.78
N PRO A 260 -15.76 -30.58 -24.90
CA PRO A 260 -16.93 -31.46 -24.94
C PRO A 260 -16.98 -32.36 -26.18
N GLN A 261 -16.21 -32.05 -27.21
CA GLN A 261 -16.05 -32.90 -28.39
C GLN A 261 -14.64 -32.78 -28.99
N ILE A 262 -13.92 -33.90 -29.03
CA ILE A 262 -12.70 -34.08 -29.81
C ILE A 262 -12.91 -35.20 -30.85
N ASN A 263 -12.20 -35.17 -31.98
CA ASN A 263 -12.33 -36.21 -33.01
C ASN A 263 -11.29 -37.33 -32.84
N ALA A 264 -10.10 -36.98 -32.32
CA ALA A 264 -9.04 -37.94 -32.04
C ALA A 264 -8.18 -37.48 -30.85
N ALA A 265 -7.38 -38.40 -30.28
CA ALA A 265 -6.44 -38.08 -29.20
C ALA A 265 -5.43 -36.97 -29.57
N ASN A 266 -5.04 -36.92 -30.84
CA ASN A 266 -4.16 -35.87 -31.38
C ASN A 266 -4.76 -34.46 -31.26
N ASP A 267 -6.10 -34.32 -31.22
CA ASP A 267 -6.73 -33.01 -30.99
C ASP A 267 -6.44 -32.51 -29.57
N LEU A 268 -6.45 -33.40 -28.57
CA LEU A 268 -6.14 -33.05 -27.18
C LEU A 268 -4.68 -32.62 -27.04
N GLU A 269 -3.76 -33.29 -27.74
CA GLU A 269 -2.35 -32.92 -27.77
C GLU A 269 -2.14 -31.54 -28.41
N LYS A 270 -2.77 -31.28 -29.57
CA LYS A 270 -2.71 -29.97 -30.23
C LYS A 270 -3.24 -28.84 -29.34
N VAL A 271 -4.34 -29.07 -28.63
CA VAL A 271 -4.89 -28.09 -27.68
C VAL A 271 -3.94 -27.89 -26.50
N SER A 272 -3.36 -28.96 -25.98
CA SER A 272 -2.37 -28.91 -24.89
C SER A 272 -1.13 -28.10 -25.28
N GLN A 273 -0.54 -28.38 -26.46
CA GLN A 273 0.60 -27.64 -26.99
C GLN A 273 0.26 -26.16 -27.24
N ARG A 274 -0.95 -25.87 -27.72
CA ARG A 274 -1.42 -24.49 -27.91
C ARG A 274 -1.52 -23.76 -26.57
N ILE A 275 -2.12 -24.38 -25.56
CA ILE A 275 -2.22 -23.82 -24.21
C ILE A 275 -0.83 -23.57 -23.63
N ILE A 276 0.07 -24.57 -23.70
CA ILE A 276 1.47 -24.43 -23.25
C ILE A 276 2.14 -23.25 -23.96
N LYS A 277 2.13 -23.21 -25.29
CA LYS A 277 2.76 -22.12 -26.06
C LYS A 277 2.17 -20.75 -25.74
N THR A 278 0.86 -20.66 -25.57
CA THR A 278 0.18 -19.41 -25.24
C THR A 278 0.50 -18.96 -23.82
N LEU A 279 0.52 -19.88 -22.86
CA LEU A 279 0.69 -19.58 -21.45
C LEU A 279 2.14 -19.57 -20.96
N GLU A 280 3.09 -20.10 -21.72
CA GLU A 280 4.54 -19.99 -21.42
C GLU A 280 5.22 -18.83 -22.16
N SER A 281 4.44 -18.04 -22.90
CA SER A 281 4.92 -16.81 -23.51
C SER A 281 5.21 -15.74 -22.46
N ASN A 282 6.10 -14.79 -22.76
CA ASN A 282 6.40 -13.69 -21.87
C ASN A 282 5.12 -12.91 -21.49
N TYR A 283 4.96 -12.67 -20.19
CA TYR A 283 3.94 -11.81 -19.63
C TYR A 283 4.57 -10.47 -19.33
N GLU A 284 4.01 -9.42 -19.91
CA GLU A 284 4.33 -8.04 -19.54
C GLU A 284 3.27 -7.58 -18.56
N ILE A 285 3.64 -7.48 -17.29
CA ILE A 285 2.74 -7.07 -16.22
C ILE A 285 3.39 -5.94 -15.47
N GLU A 286 2.81 -4.76 -15.64
CA GLU A 286 3.39 -3.52 -15.15
C GLU A 286 4.84 -3.38 -15.66
N ASN A 287 5.82 -3.50 -14.77
CA ASN A 287 7.24 -3.28 -15.08
C ASN A 287 8.06 -4.59 -15.14
N HIS A 288 7.39 -5.75 -15.13
CA HIS A 288 8.02 -7.07 -15.11
C HIS A 288 7.76 -7.84 -16.40
N SER A 289 8.82 -8.42 -16.96
CA SER A 289 8.70 -9.51 -17.94
C SER A 289 8.81 -10.83 -17.20
N LEU A 290 7.74 -11.61 -17.20
CA LEU A 290 7.65 -12.90 -16.50
C LEU A 290 7.51 -14.03 -17.50
N VAL A 291 8.30 -15.09 -17.32
CA VAL A 291 8.07 -16.38 -17.96
C VAL A 291 7.42 -17.27 -16.93
N VAL A 292 6.21 -17.73 -17.22
CA VAL A 292 5.51 -18.72 -16.39
C VAL A 292 5.71 -20.08 -17.03
N ARG A 293 6.14 -21.07 -16.26
CA ARG A 293 6.09 -22.47 -16.68
C ARG A 293 4.89 -23.14 -16.03
N LEU A 294 4.23 -24.03 -16.77
CA LEU A 294 3.03 -24.72 -16.30
C LEU A 294 3.19 -26.24 -16.32
N SER A 295 2.40 -26.91 -15.51
CA SER A 295 2.23 -28.36 -15.56
C SER A 295 0.82 -28.67 -16.04
N LEU A 296 0.70 -29.58 -17.00
CA LEU A 296 -0.57 -29.90 -17.64
C LEU A 296 -0.75 -31.41 -17.67
N GLY A 297 -1.81 -31.89 -17.01
CA GLY A 297 -2.29 -33.26 -17.12
C GLY A 297 -3.44 -33.36 -18.12
N SER A 298 -3.58 -34.50 -18.79
CA SER A 298 -4.62 -34.71 -19.80
C SER A 298 -5.21 -36.12 -19.75
N VAL A 299 -6.52 -36.23 -20.00
CA VAL A 299 -7.23 -37.52 -20.15
C VAL A 299 -8.34 -37.42 -21.20
N ILE A 300 -8.73 -38.57 -21.76
CA ILE A 300 -9.75 -38.70 -22.80
C ILE A 300 -10.85 -39.64 -22.35
N TYR A 301 -12.10 -39.18 -22.35
CA TYR A 301 -13.26 -40.06 -22.26
C TYR A 301 -13.60 -40.67 -23.64
N PRO A 302 -13.96 -41.97 -23.72
CA PRO A 302 -14.04 -42.96 -22.64
C PRO A 302 -12.73 -43.75 -22.39
N THR A 303 -11.67 -43.51 -23.17
CA THR A 303 -10.40 -44.26 -23.15
C THR A 303 -9.77 -44.36 -21.76
N ASP A 304 -9.82 -43.27 -21.00
CA ASP A 304 -9.20 -43.13 -19.68
C ASP A 304 -10.16 -43.39 -18.52
N GLY A 305 -11.41 -43.73 -18.82
CA GLY A 305 -12.46 -44.03 -17.87
C GLY A 305 -13.83 -43.65 -18.42
N THR A 306 -14.86 -44.35 -17.96
CA THR A 306 -16.26 -44.09 -18.34
C THR A 306 -17.06 -43.41 -17.23
N ASP A 307 -16.57 -43.45 -15.99
CA ASP A 307 -17.18 -42.78 -14.85
C ASP A 307 -16.47 -41.45 -14.56
N ARG A 308 -17.27 -40.43 -14.23
CA ARG A 308 -16.78 -39.07 -13.93
C ARG A 308 -15.71 -39.07 -12.83
N LYS A 309 -15.88 -39.84 -11.75
CA LYS A 309 -14.92 -39.86 -10.64
C LYS A 309 -13.61 -40.49 -11.07
N VAL A 310 -13.67 -41.59 -11.83
CA VAL A 310 -12.49 -42.31 -12.34
C VAL A 310 -11.66 -41.40 -13.24
N ILE A 311 -12.30 -40.69 -14.17
CA ILE A 311 -11.60 -39.81 -15.12
C ILE A 311 -10.95 -38.63 -14.39
N LEU A 312 -11.67 -38.01 -13.44
CA LEU A 312 -11.13 -36.90 -12.65
C LEU A 312 -9.94 -37.34 -11.78
N GLN A 313 -10.03 -38.52 -11.17
CA GLN A 313 -8.92 -39.09 -10.41
C GLN A 313 -7.69 -39.33 -11.30
N LYS A 314 -7.89 -39.96 -12.47
CA LYS A 314 -6.80 -40.24 -13.41
C LYS A 314 -6.17 -38.95 -13.95
N LEU A 315 -6.96 -37.90 -14.12
CA LEU A 315 -6.47 -36.58 -14.50
C LEU A 315 -5.56 -35.94 -13.43
N GLU A 316 -5.93 -36.07 -12.15
CA GLU A 316 -5.08 -35.61 -11.04
C GLU A 316 -3.78 -36.43 -10.94
N GLU A 317 -3.86 -37.75 -11.11
CA GLU A 317 -2.68 -38.63 -11.13
C GLU A 317 -1.72 -38.28 -12.28
N ASN A 318 -2.27 -38.01 -13.47
CA ASN A 318 -1.49 -37.59 -14.65
C ASN A 318 -0.75 -36.28 -14.39
N LEU A 319 -1.42 -35.28 -13.79
CA LEU A 319 -0.78 -34.01 -13.44
C LEU A 319 0.36 -34.19 -12.41
N VAL A 320 0.17 -35.05 -11.41
CA VAL A 320 1.21 -35.34 -10.40
C VAL A 320 2.43 -36.01 -11.06
N ALA A 321 2.21 -36.95 -11.97
CA ALA A 321 3.29 -37.58 -12.74
C ALA A 321 4.10 -36.56 -13.55
N VAL A 322 3.42 -35.60 -14.20
CA VAL A 322 4.05 -34.50 -14.94
C VAL A 322 4.91 -33.61 -14.01
N LYS A 323 4.37 -33.21 -12.84
CA LYS A 323 5.11 -32.38 -11.87
C LYS A 323 6.38 -33.08 -11.37
N ASN A 324 6.31 -34.38 -11.09
CA ASN A 324 7.46 -35.16 -10.61
C ASN A 324 8.56 -35.29 -11.68
N ASN A 325 8.20 -35.48 -12.95
CA ASN A 325 9.17 -35.54 -14.05
C ASN A 325 9.88 -34.19 -14.28
N ILE A 326 9.18 -33.06 -14.11
CA ILE A 326 9.77 -31.72 -14.22
C ILE A 326 10.76 -31.45 -13.09
N ASN A 327 10.44 -31.84 -11.85
CA ASN A 327 11.32 -31.65 -10.69
C ASN A 327 12.59 -32.51 -10.76
N ASN A 328 12.51 -33.72 -11.31
CA ASN A 328 13.67 -34.61 -11.44
C ASN A 328 14.67 -34.17 -12.52
N ASN A 329 14.23 -33.42 -13.54
CA ASN A 329 15.04 -33.05 -14.70
C ASN A 329 15.52 -31.59 -14.73
N SER A 330 15.18 -30.74 -13.75
CA SER A 330 15.53 -29.31 -13.76
C SER A 330 16.48 -28.90 -12.63
N GLN A 331 17.79 -29.00 -12.91
CA GLN A 331 18.78 -28.17 -12.22
C GLN A 331 18.48 -26.69 -12.53
N ILE A 332 18.04 -25.98 -11.48
CA ILE A 332 18.05 -24.53 -11.24
C ILE A 332 18.33 -23.66 -12.48
N GLU A 333 17.27 -23.23 -13.17
CA GLU A 333 17.24 -21.95 -13.88
C GLU A 333 16.18 -21.07 -13.23
N SER A 334 16.66 -20.06 -12.52
CA SER A 334 15.87 -18.98 -11.92
C SER A 334 15.10 -18.21 -12.99
N VAL A 335 13.91 -17.74 -12.63
CA VAL A 335 13.14 -16.78 -13.43
C VAL A 335 14.03 -15.59 -13.80
N ASN A 336 14.34 -15.43 -15.08
CA ASN A 336 15.01 -14.24 -15.60
C ASN A 336 13.99 -13.10 -15.69
N VAL A 337 13.95 -12.28 -14.64
CA VAL A 337 13.20 -11.03 -14.61
C VAL A 337 14.08 -9.93 -15.19
N HIS A 338 13.71 -9.40 -16.36
CA HIS A 338 14.35 -8.20 -16.92
C HIS A 338 13.36 -7.03 -16.88
N PRO A 339 13.60 -5.99 -16.04
CA PRO A 339 12.70 -4.86 -15.93
C PRO A 339 12.99 -3.74 -16.94
N LYS A 340 11.94 -3.12 -17.48
CA LYS A 340 11.99 -1.86 -18.25
C LYS A 340 11.25 -0.75 -17.45
N ASN A 341 12.02 0.24 -16.99
CA ASN A 341 11.69 1.53 -16.33
C ASN A 341 11.28 1.56 -14.83
N ASN A 342 11.76 2.47 -13.96
CA ASN A 342 13.12 3.07 -13.83
C ASN A 342 13.39 3.81 -12.49
N ARG A 343 12.53 3.80 -11.46
CA ARG A 343 12.85 4.44 -10.16
C ARG A 343 12.69 3.52 -8.94
N SER A 344 11.51 3.01 -8.61
CA SER A 344 11.34 2.16 -7.41
C SER A 344 12.06 0.81 -7.54
N SER A 345 11.85 0.04 -8.61
CA SER A 345 12.57 -1.24 -8.81
C SER A 345 14.07 -1.08 -9.08
N LYS A 346 14.49 0.08 -9.58
CA LYS A 346 15.91 0.43 -9.68
C LYS A 346 16.48 0.69 -8.29
N VAL A 347 15.77 1.46 -7.47
CA VAL A 347 16.19 1.73 -6.09
C VAL A 347 16.18 0.46 -5.24
N GLU A 348 15.20 -0.43 -5.39
CA GLU A 348 15.21 -1.75 -4.74
C GLU A 348 16.40 -2.60 -5.20
N TYR A 349 16.65 -2.71 -6.51
CA TYR A 349 17.82 -3.43 -7.03
C TYR A 349 19.13 -2.80 -6.52
N PHE A 350 19.27 -1.48 -6.62
CA PHE A 350 20.46 -0.78 -6.18
C PHE A 350 20.62 -0.86 -4.66
N LEU A 351 19.54 -0.85 -3.88
CA LEU A 351 19.59 -0.99 -2.43
C LEU A 351 19.92 -2.42 -2.01
N TYR A 352 19.39 -3.42 -2.73
CA TYR A 352 19.79 -4.82 -2.56
C TYR A 352 21.28 -5.03 -2.88
N GLN A 353 21.78 -4.42 -3.96
CA GLN A 353 23.21 -4.43 -4.26
C GLN A 353 24.00 -3.65 -3.20
N ALA A 354 23.49 -2.52 -2.72
CA ALA A 354 24.12 -1.71 -1.68
C ALA A 354 24.30 -2.50 -0.38
N MET A 355 23.32 -3.33 -0.01
CA MET A 355 23.41 -4.24 1.13
C MET A 355 24.52 -5.29 0.96
N ARG A 356 24.75 -5.79 -0.27
CA ARG A 356 25.79 -6.79 -0.57
C ARG A 356 27.18 -6.20 -0.77
N ASN A 357 27.25 -4.97 -1.25
CA ASN A 357 28.49 -4.27 -1.58
C ASN A 357 29.04 -3.41 -0.43
N ASN A 358 28.46 -3.49 0.77
CA ASN A 358 28.80 -2.63 1.92
C ASN A 358 28.66 -1.13 1.62
N GLU A 359 27.67 -0.74 0.80
CA GLU A 359 27.37 0.66 0.50
C GLU A 359 26.41 1.28 1.53
N LEU A 360 25.79 0.48 2.40
CA LEU A 360 25.01 1.00 3.52
C LEU A 360 25.89 1.23 4.74
N ALA A 361 25.62 2.35 5.42
CA ALA A 361 26.30 2.73 6.63
C ALA A 361 25.30 3.26 7.66
N LEU A 362 25.63 3.09 8.94
CA LEU A 362 24.92 3.70 10.04
C LEU A 362 25.69 4.91 10.54
N TYR A 363 24.98 6.03 10.62
CA TYR A 363 25.45 7.24 11.26
C TYR A 363 24.71 7.41 12.57
N TYR A 364 25.32 8.16 13.49
CA TYR A 364 24.83 8.31 14.85
C TYR A 364 24.79 9.78 15.19
N GLN A 365 23.67 10.26 15.72
CA GLN A 365 23.55 11.64 16.18
C GLN A 365 23.35 11.67 17.70
N PRO A 366 24.14 12.45 18.45
CA PRO A 366 24.02 12.48 19.90
C PRO A 366 22.81 13.29 20.35
N GLN A 367 22.14 12.77 21.37
CA GLN A 367 21.13 13.45 22.17
C GLN A 367 21.79 13.82 23.50
N VAL A 368 21.70 15.09 23.90
CA VAL A 368 22.41 15.58 25.11
C VAL A 368 21.46 16.21 26.10
N ASN A 369 21.79 16.05 27.37
CA ASN A 369 21.24 16.85 28.46
C ASN A 369 21.76 18.28 28.32
N ILE A 370 20.85 19.23 28.19
CA ILE A 370 21.15 20.65 28.03
C ILE A 370 21.87 21.21 29.27
N THR A 371 21.46 20.77 30.47
CA THR A 371 21.98 21.28 31.74
C THR A 371 23.30 20.63 32.11
N GLN A 372 23.41 19.31 31.92
CA GLN A 372 24.60 18.54 32.32
C GLN A 372 25.67 18.44 31.23
N GLY A 373 25.31 18.76 29.97
CA GLY A 373 26.19 18.59 28.82
C GLY A 373 26.54 17.13 28.49
N GLN A 374 25.86 16.17 29.13
CA GLN A 374 26.13 14.74 28.99
C GLN A 374 25.33 14.17 27.81
N VAL A 375 25.94 13.23 27.09
CA VAL A 375 25.24 12.41 26.11
C VAL A 375 24.29 11.48 26.86
N GLU A 376 23.02 11.45 26.45
CA GLU A 376 21.97 10.62 27.06
C GLU A 376 21.33 9.63 26.07
N GLY A 377 21.69 9.71 24.78
CA GLY A 377 21.20 8.80 23.75
C GLY A 377 21.88 9.05 22.42
N LEU A 378 21.80 8.08 21.51
CA LEU A 378 22.30 8.20 20.15
C LEU A 378 21.22 7.78 19.16
N GLU A 379 20.79 8.67 18.27
CA GLU A 379 19.87 8.30 17.19
C GLU A 379 20.64 7.64 16.04
N VAL A 380 20.19 6.46 15.65
CA VAL A 380 20.71 5.68 14.53
C VAL A 380 20.06 6.14 13.24
N LEU A 381 20.89 6.54 12.30
CA LEU A 381 20.48 7.14 11.04
C LEU A 381 21.10 6.37 9.87
N LEU A 382 20.26 5.67 9.12
CA LEU A 382 20.69 4.95 7.92
C LEU A 382 21.24 5.93 6.87
N ARG A 383 22.33 5.55 6.22
CA ARG A 383 22.94 6.24 5.09
C ARG A 383 23.28 5.27 3.99
N TRP A 384 23.17 5.74 2.75
CA TRP A 384 23.62 5.00 1.58
C TRP A 384 24.79 5.74 0.92
N LEU A 385 25.97 5.15 0.99
CA LEU A 385 27.22 5.60 0.38
C LEU A 385 27.29 5.07 -1.06
N HIS A 386 26.60 5.73 -1.98
CA HIS A 386 26.59 5.29 -3.37
C HIS A 386 27.90 5.66 -4.08
N PRO A 387 28.57 4.74 -4.78
CA PRO A 387 29.90 4.97 -5.37
C PRO A 387 29.94 6.12 -6.38
N GLN A 388 28.83 6.38 -7.09
CA GLN A 388 28.73 7.45 -8.09
C GLN A 388 28.04 8.72 -7.58
N PHE A 389 27.14 8.61 -6.60
CA PHE A 389 26.26 9.72 -6.18
C PHE A 389 26.61 10.25 -4.79
N GLY A 390 27.61 9.66 -4.13
CA GLY A 390 28.00 10.01 -2.77
C GLY A 390 26.93 9.63 -1.75
N LEU A 391 26.83 10.42 -0.68
CA LEU A 391 25.92 10.18 0.43
C LEU A 391 24.46 10.46 0.03
N ILE A 392 23.62 9.41 0.01
CA ILE A 392 22.18 9.51 -0.23
C ILE A 392 21.44 9.40 1.11
N ALA A 393 20.59 10.39 1.37
CA ALA A 393 19.77 10.47 2.58
C ALA A 393 18.55 9.51 2.51
N PRO A 394 18.15 8.92 3.67
CA PRO A 394 17.07 7.94 3.74
C PRO A 394 15.72 8.43 3.18
N ASN A 395 15.38 9.70 3.35
CA ASN A 395 14.14 10.28 2.80
C ASN A 395 14.05 10.21 1.26
N ARG A 396 15.16 9.97 0.54
CA ARG A 396 15.16 9.79 -0.92
C ARG A 396 14.92 8.36 -1.38
N PHE A 397 15.15 7.36 -0.54
CA PHE A 397 15.06 5.95 -0.94
C PHE A 397 14.15 5.10 -0.06
N LEU A 398 14.01 5.38 1.24
CA LEU A 398 13.12 4.62 2.12
C LEU A 398 11.68 4.59 1.63
N PRO A 399 11.04 5.72 1.23
CA PRO A 399 9.66 5.69 0.72
C PRO A 399 9.47 4.84 -0.54
N LEU A 400 10.56 4.57 -1.28
CA LEU A 400 10.53 3.79 -2.51
C LEU A 400 10.59 2.28 -2.26
N VAL A 401 11.03 1.86 -1.07
CA VAL A 401 11.22 0.45 -0.69
C VAL A 401 10.35 0.04 0.49
N GLU A 402 9.64 0.98 1.12
CA GLU A 402 8.88 0.73 2.35
C GLU A 402 7.72 -0.27 2.19
N GLU A 403 7.15 -0.36 0.99
CA GLU A 403 6.11 -1.35 0.64
C GLU A 403 6.69 -2.65 0.06
N SER A 404 8.02 -2.74 -0.09
CA SER A 404 8.71 -3.91 -0.66
C SER A 404 9.19 -4.87 0.43
N GLU A 405 9.36 -6.16 0.13
CA GLU A 405 9.92 -7.13 1.09
C GLU A 405 11.37 -6.81 1.48
N LEU A 406 12.10 -6.04 0.65
CA LEU A 406 13.45 -5.57 0.96
C LEU A 406 13.50 -4.73 2.24
N ILE A 407 12.39 -4.07 2.62
CA ILE A 407 12.33 -3.31 3.87
C ILE A 407 12.59 -4.21 5.08
N LEU A 408 12.12 -5.46 5.07
CA LEU A 408 12.30 -6.39 6.18
C LEU A 408 13.77 -6.79 6.33
N GLU A 409 14.44 -7.07 5.21
CA GLU A 409 15.88 -7.36 5.21
C GLU A 409 16.69 -6.14 5.66
N LEU A 410 16.35 -4.95 5.15
CA LEU A 410 16.99 -3.70 5.52
C LEU A 410 16.82 -3.41 7.01
N ASN A 411 15.62 -3.62 7.54
CA ASN A 411 15.32 -3.39 8.95
C ASN A 411 16.11 -4.34 9.85
N ARG A 412 16.16 -5.64 9.50
CA ARG A 412 16.99 -6.60 10.23
C ARG A 412 18.47 -6.21 10.14
N TRP A 413 18.93 -5.74 8.99
CA TRP A 413 20.29 -5.25 8.81
C TRP A 413 20.58 -4.03 9.70
N VAL A 414 19.69 -3.03 9.73
CA VAL A 414 19.83 -1.84 10.59
C VAL A 414 19.85 -2.24 12.06
N LEU A 415 18.87 -3.02 12.52
CA LEU A 415 18.79 -3.50 13.91
C LEU A 415 20.07 -4.24 14.32
N LYS A 416 20.51 -5.18 13.49
CA LYS A 416 21.69 -5.99 13.76
C LYS A 416 22.95 -5.14 13.82
N ASN A 417 23.23 -4.33 12.81
CA ASN A 417 24.45 -3.52 12.76
C ASN A 417 24.46 -2.46 13.87
N ALA A 418 23.31 -1.86 14.18
CA ALA A 418 23.20 -0.89 15.27
C ALA A 418 23.47 -1.54 16.63
N CYS A 419 22.85 -2.69 16.91
CA CYS A 419 23.05 -3.45 18.15
C CYS A 419 24.49 -3.96 18.28
N GLN A 420 25.09 -4.44 17.18
CA GLN A 420 26.51 -4.85 17.15
C GLN A 420 27.43 -3.69 17.49
N GLN A 421 27.20 -2.51 16.88
CA GLN A 421 28.03 -1.34 17.13
C GLN A 421 27.86 -0.83 18.57
N ALA A 422 26.63 -0.81 19.08
CA ALA A 422 26.35 -0.49 20.48
C ALA A 422 27.09 -1.43 21.44
N GLN A 423 27.11 -2.73 21.13
CA GLN A 423 27.83 -3.72 21.92
C GLN A 423 29.34 -3.48 21.91
N ILE A 424 29.91 -3.13 20.75
CA ILE A 424 31.33 -2.78 20.62
C ILE A 424 31.66 -1.56 21.49
N TRP A 425 30.83 -0.51 21.45
CA TRP A 425 31.03 0.65 22.32
C TRP A 425 30.86 0.32 23.79
N GLN A 426 29.89 -0.52 24.16
CA GLN A 426 29.69 -0.96 25.55
C GLN A 426 30.91 -1.74 26.07
N GLN A 427 31.44 -2.70 25.30
CA GLN A 427 32.63 -3.48 25.68
C GLN A 427 33.88 -2.61 25.82
N ARG A 428 33.96 -1.51 25.06
CA ARG A 428 35.01 -0.51 25.19
C ARG A 428 34.76 0.50 26.32
N GLY A 429 33.63 0.41 27.02
CA GLY A 429 33.19 1.34 28.07
C GLY A 429 32.84 2.74 27.56
N LEU A 430 32.45 2.87 26.29
CA LEU A 430 32.16 4.14 25.62
C LEU A 430 30.67 4.48 25.60
N LEU A 431 29.80 3.48 25.70
CA LEU A 431 28.35 3.65 25.63
C LEU A 431 27.70 3.24 26.95
N TYR A 432 27.05 4.20 27.59
CA TYR A 432 26.24 4.01 28.81
C TYR A 432 24.76 4.34 28.58
N THR A 433 24.42 4.75 27.36
CA THR A 433 23.13 5.30 26.96
C THR A 433 22.51 4.44 25.87
N PRO A 434 21.18 4.45 25.72
CA PRO A 434 20.53 3.71 24.64
C PRO A 434 20.85 4.29 23.26
N ILE A 435 20.86 3.41 22.26
CA ILE A 435 20.74 3.78 20.85
C ILE A 435 19.26 3.75 20.46
N SER A 436 18.81 4.75 19.71
CA SER A 436 17.42 4.86 19.24
C SER A 436 17.32 4.54 17.76
N ILE A 437 16.38 3.66 17.38
CA ILE A 437 16.18 3.20 16.01
C ILE A 437 14.74 3.49 15.59
N ASN A 438 14.57 4.11 14.42
CA ASN A 438 13.27 4.39 13.84
C ASN A 438 12.54 3.09 13.47
N LEU A 439 11.25 3.04 13.82
CA LEU A 439 10.35 1.93 13.56
C LEU A 439 9.16 2.44 12.75
N SER A 440 9.02 1.93 11.53
CA SER A 440 7.94 2.35 10.63
C SER A 440 6.58 1.74 11.01
N PRO A 441 5.45 2.35 10.57
CA PRO A 441 4.13 1.75 10.76
C PRO A 441 3.99 0.35 10.14
N HIS A 442 4.75 0.05 9.08
CA HIS A 442 4.78 -1.27 8.46
C HIS A 442 5.46 -2.30 9.36
N GLN A 443 6.58 -1.95 10.00
CA GLN A 443 7.26 -2.82 10.96
C GLN A 443 6.42 -3.07 12.21
N LEU A 444 5.71 -2.05 12.70
CA LEU A 444 4.79 -2.19 13.83
C LEU A 444 3.64 -3.16 13.56
N ARG A 445 3.34 -3.46 12.29
CA ARG A 445 2.32 -4.45 11.90
C ARG A 445 2.91 -5.83 11.62
N ASP A 446 4.23 -5.95 11.56
CA ASP A 446 4.89 -7.22 11.29
C ASP A 446 4.79 -8.15 12.51
N PRO A 447 4.10 -9.30 12.40
CA PRO A 447 4.00 -10.27 13.49
C PRO A 447 5.38 -10.84 13.90
N GLN A 448 6.38 -10.76 13.02
CA GLN A 448 7.73 -11.26 13.26
C GLN A 448 8.67 -10.23 13.88
N LEU A 449 8.26 -8.96 14.06
CA LEU A 449 9.11 -7.91 14.63
C LEU A 449 9.69 -8.33 15.99
N PHE A 450 8.83 -8.83 16.87
CA PHE A 450 9.23 -9.21 18.23
C PHE A 450 10.21 -10.40 18.22
N THR A 451 9.99 -11.38 17.35
CA THR A 451 10.90 -12.52 17.16
C THR A 451 12.24 -12.05 16.62
N THR A 452 12.23 -11.21 15.58
CA THR A 452 13.44 -10.65 14.96
C THR A 452 14.27 -9.86 15.98
N LEU A 453 13.63 -9.04 16.81
CA LEU A 453 14.33 -8.29 17.86
C LEU A 453 14.98 -9.23 18.89
N LYS A 454 14.29 -10.28 19.33
CA LYS A 454 14.87 -11.27 20.25
C LYS A 454 16.08 -11.98 19.65
N GLU A 455 15.99 -12.37 18.37
CA GLU A 455 17.11 -12.96 17.65
C GLU A 455 18.30 -12.00 17.60
N VAL A 456 18.09 -10.75 17.19
CA VAL A 456 19.14 -9.74 17.10
C VAL A 456 19.77 -9.48 18.47
N LEU A 457 18.98 -9.29 19.53
CA LEU A 457 19.50 -9.10 20.89
C LEU A 457 20.34 -10.30 21.35
N THR A 458 19.90 -11.52 21.02
CA THR A 458 20.64 -12.76 21.35
C THR A 458 21.93 -12.88 20.55
N GLU A 459 21.89 -12.62 19.23
CA GLU A 459 23.05 -12.66 18.32
C GLU A 459 24.11 -11.63 18.72
N THR A 460 23.68 -10.42 19.08
CA THR A 460 24.58 -9.29 19.36
C THR A 460 24.98 -9.18 20.82
N LYS A 461 24.26 -9.86 21.72
CA LYS A 461 24.46 -9.86 23.17
C LYS A 461 24.31 -8.48 23.83
N ILE A 462 23.65 -7.53 23.16
CA ILE A 462 23.31 -6.22 23.74
C ILE A 462 22.15 -6.39 24.72
N GLY A 463 22.24 -5.69 25.86
CA GLY A 463 21.13 -5.63 26.80
C GLY A 463 19.94 -4.85 26.21
N PRO A 464 18.69 -5.31 26.40
CA PRO A 464 17.51 -4.63 25.83
C PRO A 464 17.37 -3.15 26.24
N PHE A 465 17.86 -2.79 27.43
CA PHE A 465 17.86 -1.41 27.95
C PHE A 465 18.73 -0.43 27.15
N PHE A 466 19.64 -0.94 26.32
CA PHE A 466 20.44 -0.12 25.41
C PHE A 466 19.77 0.10 24.06
N LEU A 467 18.56 -0.43 23.86
CA LEU A 467 17.79 -0.23 22.66
C LEU A 467 16.53 0.59 22.96
N GLU A 468 16.32 1.59 22.12
CA GLU A 468 15.13 2.43 22.11
C GLU A 468 14.51 2.42 20.71
N MET A 469 13.18 2.32 20.63
CA MET A 469 12.46 2.37 19.35
C MET A 469 11.76 3.71 19.23
N GLU A 470 12.00 4.41 18.14
CA GLU A 470 11.32 5.65 17.79
C GLU A 470 10.15 5.36 16.85
N ILE A 471 8.96 5.85 17.20
CA ILE A 471 7.73 5.69 16.41
C ILE A 471 7.12 7.05 16.17
N THR A 472 6.53 7.28 15.00
CA THR A 472 5.84 8.55 14.73
C THR A 472 4.46 8.59 15.38
N GLU A 473 3.93 9.80 15.54
CA GLU A 473 2.55 10.04 15.98
C GLU A 473 1.50 9.35 15.09
N THR A 474 1.72 9.33 13.78
CA THR A 474 0.85 8.62 12.82
C THR A 474 0.89 7.11 13.05
N SER A 475 2.06 6.55 13.38
CA SER A 475 2.25 5.13 13.65
C SER A 475 1.45 4.65 14.88
N LEU A 476 1.26 5.53 15.88
CA LEU A 476 0.45 5.21 17.06
C LEU A 476 -1.04 5.14 16.77
N LEU A 477 -1.53 5.94 15.83
CA LEU A 477 -2.95 6.04 15.48
C LEU A 477 -3.40 4.92 14.55
N GLU A 478 -2.49 4.42 13.72
CA GLU A 478 -2.74 3.27 12.85
C GLU A 478 -2.85 1.99 13.69
N ASN A 479 -4.05 1.39 13.70
CA ASN A 479 -4.34 0.10 14.35
C ASN A 479 -3.96 0.04 15.86
N SER A 480 -4.44 1.02 16.62
CA SER A 480 -4.09 1.29 18.02
C SER A 480 -4.11 0.08 18.97
N ARG A 481 -4.96 -0.93 18.74
CA ARG A 481 -5.03 -2.13 19.59
C ARG A 481 -3.83 -3.05 19.39
N GLU A 482 -3.43 -3.32 18.16
CA GLU A 482 -2.29 -4.19 17.85
C GLU A 482 -0.98 -3.48 18.19
N THR A 483 -0.88 -2.20 17.81
CA THR A 483 0.25 -1.33 18.18
C THR A 483 0.45 -1.31 19.69
N GLY A 484 -0.61 -1.15 20.49
CA GLY A 484 -0.52 -1.20 21.95
C GLY A 484 0.01 -2.51 22.51
N ARG A 485 -0.36 -3.67 21.92
CA ARG A 485 0.17 -4.97 22.35
C ARG A 485 1.66 -5.08 22.05
N ILE A 486 2.07 -4.72 20.83
CA ILE A 486 3.47 -4.82 20.40
C ILE A 486 4.36 -3.89 21.24
N LEU A 487 3.97 -2.63 21.44
CA LEU A 487 4.70 -1.70 22.29
C LEU A 487 4.78 -2.19 23.74
N GLY A 488 3.70 -2.80 24.26
CA GLY A 488 3.70 -3.43 25.57
C GLY A 488 4.67 -4.61 25.66
N ASP A 489 4.78 -5.43 24.63
CA ASP A 489 5.70 -6.58 24.60
C ASP A 489 7.16 -6.12 24.46
N LEU A 490 7.44 -5.06 23.70
CA LEU A 490 8.75 -4.40 23.66
C LEU A 490 9.15 -3.84 25.03
N GLN A 491 8.23 -3.17 25.72
CA GLN A 491 8.47 -2.65 27.07
C GLN A 491 8.79 -3.78 28.06
N LYS A 492 8.05 -4.90 28.01
CA LYS A 492 8.33 -6.09 28.86
C LYS A 492 9.70 -6.70 28.58
N LEU A 493 10.19 -6.58 27.35
CA LEU A 493 11.55 -7.01 26.99
C LEU A 493 12.63 -6.07 27.54
N GLY A 494 12.26 -4.87 27.99
CA GLY A 494 13.16 -3.85 28.51
C GLY A 494 13.53 -2.77 27.50
N ILE A 495 12.92 -2.77 26.31
CA ILE A 495 13.14 -1.79 25.25
C ILE A 495 12.34 -0.52 25.54
N SER A 496 12.98 0.64 25.44
CA SER A 496 12.33 1.96 25.62
C SER A 496 11.60 2.38 24.34
N ILE A 497 10.49 3.11 24.48
CA ILE A 497 9.72 3.65 23.35
C ILE A 497 9.75 5.17 23.40
N THR A 498 10.06 5.78 22.27
CA THR A 498 10.09 7.22 22.05
C THR A 498 9.11 7.61 20.97
N LEU A 499 8.30 8.64 21.23
CA LEU A 499 7.41 9.22 20.24
C LEU A 499 8.16 10.31 19.47
N ASP A 500 8.34 10.11 18.17
CA ASP A 500 9.03 11.02 17.27
C ASP A 500 8.05 11.93 16.50
N ASP A 501 8.56 13.09 16.08
CA ASP A 501 7.85 14.14 15.32
C ASP A 501 6.52 14.60 15.97
N PHE A 502 6.53 14.70 17.30
CA PHE A 502 5.36 15.15 18.06
C PHE A 502 5.08 16.64 17.81
N GLY A 503 3.81 16.96 17.55
CA GLY A 503 3.37 18.33 17.25
C GLY A 503 3.32 18.67 15.76
N SER A 504 3.49 17.67 14.89
CA SER A 504 3.36 17.79 13.43
C SER A 504 1.91 17.95 12.94
N GLY A 505 0.90 17.74 13.81
CA GLY A 505 -0.50 18.10 13.56
C GLY A 505 -1.53 16.97 13.65
N TYR A 506 -1.15 15.78 14.11
CA TYR A 506 -2.02 14.59 14.17
C TYR A 506 -2.34 14.15 15.61
N ALA A 507 -1.91 14.91 16.64
CA ALA A 507 -1.79 14.40 17.99
C ALA A 507 -3.14 14.37 18.69
N SER A 508 -3.66 13.18 18.98
CA SER A 508 -4.67 13.04 20.02
C SER A 508 -3.94 12.72 21.33
N ILE A 509 -3.79 13.75 22.18
CA ILE A 509 -3.23 13.69 23.54
C ILE A 509 -3.84 12.53 24.34
N ALA A 510 -5.08 12.15 24.02
CA ALA A 510 -5.77 11.01 24.62
C ALA A 510 -5.03 9.67 24.51
N TYR A 511 -4.11 9.51 23.55
CA TYR A 511 -3.35 8.27 23.35
C TYR A 511 -2.01 8.23 24.08
N LEU A 512 -1.44 9.37 24.49
CA LEU A 512 -0.16 9.38 25.20
C LEU A 512 -0.22 8.57 26.51
N GLY A 513 -1.34 8.64 27.23
CA GLY A 513 -1.55 7.87 28.46
C GLY A 513 -1.87 6.38 28.25
N GLN A 514 -2.14 5.95 27.01
CA GLN A 514 -2.52 4.56 26.71
C GLN A 514 -1.34 3.68 26.31
N PHE A 515 -0.23 4.28 25.88
CA PHE A 515 0.93 3.58 25.36
C PHE A 515 2.15 3.73 26.27
N PRO A 516 3.06 2.73 26.31
CA PRO A 516 4.22 2.72 27.20
C PRO A 516 5.37 3.62 26.70
N VAL A 517 5.06 4.84 26.27
CA VAL A 517 6.03 5.82 25.79
C VAL A 517 6.79 6.41 26.99
N LYS A 518 8.10 6.60 26.86
CA LYS A 518 8.95 7.23 27.89
C LYS A 518 9.49 8.59 27.47
N LYS A 519 9.73 8.78 26.18
CA LYS A 519 10.25 10.03 25.64
C LYS A 519 9.40 10.54 24.49
N LEU A 520 9.46 11.84 24.28
CA LEU A 520 8.75 12.54 23.24
C LEU A 520 9.73 13.52 22.58
N LYS A 521 9.92 13.39 21.28
CA LYS A 521 10.78 14.27 20.49
C LYS A 521 9.90 15.30 19.78
N ILE A 522 10.17 16.57 20.04
CA ILE A 522 9.47 17.71 19.45
C ILE A 522 9.94 17.84 17.99
N GLU A 523 8.98 17.92 17.07
CA GLU A 523 9.26 17.99 15.64
C GLU A 523 10.15 19.21 15.28
N GLN A 524 11.13 18.99 14.40
CA GLN A 524 12.19 19.96 14.10
C GLN A 524 11.67 21.30 13.54
N SER A 525 10.60 21.30 12.73
CA SER A 525 10.06 22.53 12.16
C SER A 525 9.54 23.50 13.21
N LEU A 526 9.16 23.00 14.40
CA LEU A 526 8.76 23.83 15.54
C LEU A 526 9.96 24.51 16.16
N THR A 527 11.05 23.77 16.42
CA THR A 527 12.32 24.33 16.93
C THR A 527 12.92 25.33 15.94
N LYS A 528 12.83 25.06 14.63
CA LYS A 528 13.32 25.99 13.59
C LYS A 528 12.58 27.32 13.57
N LYS A 529 11.30 27.32 13.96
CA LYS A 529 10.48 28.53 14.05
C LYS A 529 10.66 29.27 15.38
N LEU A 530 11.46 28.76 16.32
CA LEU A 530 11.72 29.46 17.57
C LEU A 530 12.40 30.80 17.30
N THR A 531 11.65 31.86 17.58
CA THR A 531 12.13 33.22 17.68
C THR A 531 11.81 33.76 19.07
N ASN A 532 12.23 34.99 19.37
CA ASN A 532 11.83 35.68 20.60
C ASN A 532 10.33 36.11 20.58
N ALA A 533 9.57 35.79 19.53
CA ALA A 533 8.16 36.11 19.47
C ALA A 533 7.34 35.23 20.45
N PRO A 534 6.47 35.81 21.29
CA PRO A 534 5.69 35.08 22.28
C PRO A 534 4.80 33.95 21.73
N GLN A 535 4.44 34.03 20.45
CA GLN A 535 3.59 33.04 19.79
C GLN A 535 4.33 31.72 19.50
N ASP A 536 5.63 31.79 19.16
CA ASP A 536 6.42 30.62 18.79
C ASP A 536 6.82 29.81 20.05
N THR A 537 7.09 30.51 21.16
CA THR A 537 7.45 29.90 22.44
C THR A 537 6.26 29.25 23.16
N ARG A 538 5.04 29.78 22.98
CA ARG A 538 3.80 29.22 23.57
C ARG A 538 3.49 27.80 23.12
N PHE A 539 3.77 27.49 21.86
CA PHE A 539 3.47 26.16 21.35
C PHE A 539 4.42 25.13 21.97
N ILE A 540 5.73 25.40 21.94
CA ILE A 540 6.73 24.51 22.54
C ILE A 540 6.54 24.40 24.05
N SER A 541 6.25 25.50 24.76
CA SER A 541 5.98 25.44 26.21
C SER A 541 4.77 24.56 26.53
N SER A 542 3.73 24.57 25.69
CA SER A 542 2.58 23.68 25.82
C SER A 542 2.97 22.21 25.62
N LEU A 543 3.83 21.90 24.64
CA LEU A 543 4.31 20.53 24.41
C LEU A 543 5.17 20.04 25.59
N LEU A 544 6.04 20.91 26.15
CA LEU A 544 6.84 20.59 27.33
C LEU A 544 5.94 20.35 28.56
N ALA A 545 4.88 21.14 28.73
CA ALA A 545 3.90 20.93 29.79
C ALA A 545 3.14 19.60 29.64
N ILE A 546 2.79 19.21 28.41
CA ILE A 546 2.19 17.90 28.11
C ILE A 546 3.17 16.78 28.44
N ALA A 547 4.43 16.86 27.99
CA ALA A 547 5.42 15.85 28.32
C ALA A 547 5.57 15.69 29.84
N LYS A 548 5.67 16.79 30.57
CA LYS A 548 5.75 16.79 32.03
C LYS A 548 4.52 16.19 32.70
N SER A 549 3.31 16.47 32.22
CA SER A 549 2.06 15.95 32.83
C SER A 549 1.91 14.42 32.67
N PHE A 550 2.48 13.85 31.61
CA PHE A 550 2.54 12.40 31.38
C PHE A 550 3.84 11.75 31.92
N ASN A 551 4.67 12.50 32.65
CA ASN A 551 5.98 12.05 33.14
C ASN A 551 6.89 11.53 32.01
N LEU A 552 6.84 12.18 30.85
CA LEU A 552 7.64 11.90 29.67
C LEU A 552 8.83 12.83 29.59
N ILE A 553 9.92 12.30 29.06
CA ILE A 553 11.12 13.05 28.75
C ILE A 553 10.94 13.77 27.40
N ALA A 554 10.93 15.10 27.38
CA ALA A 554 10.90 15.87 26.14
C ALA A 554 12.31 16.11 25.56
N ILE A 555 12.46 15.92 24.26
CA ILE A 555 13.70 16.20 23.51
C ILE A 555 13.38 17.19 22.37
N ALA A 556 14.06 18.33 22.34
CA ALA A 556 13.94 19.27 21.23
C ALA A 556 14.82 18.86 20.04
N LYS A 557 14.22 18.53 18.88
CA LYS A 557 14.97 18.21 17.64
C LYS A 557 15.35 19.47 16.87
N GLY A 558 16.48 19.39 16.17
CA GLY A 558 16.90 20.40 15.20
C GLY A 558 17.35 21.72 15.81
N VAL A 559 17.97 21.67 17.00
CA VAL A 559 18.64 22.84 17.58
C VAL A 559 19.91 23.15 16.79
N GLU A 560 19.94 24.34 16.18
CA GLU A 560 20.99 24.79 15.27
C GLU A 560 21.70 26.05 15.79
N THR A 561 21.00 26.91 16.56
CA THR A 561 21.55 28.19 17.03
C THR A 561 21.65 28.28 18.56
N GLN A 562 22.52 29.17 19.03
CA GLN A 562 22.64 29.49 20.46
C GLN A 562 21.34 30.08 21.03
N GLN A 563 20.68 30.95 20.26
CA GLN A 563 19.40 31.54 20.65
C GLN A 563 18.31 30.48 20.87
N GLN A 564 18.22 29.46 20.00
CA GLN A 564 17.26 28.36 20.19
C GLN A 564 17.53 27.59 21.48
N LEU A 565 18.80 27.34 21.80
CA LEU A 565 19.21 26.67 23.04
C LEU A 565 18.79 27.47 24.28
N GLU A 566 19.05 28.78 24.29
CA GLU A 566 18.71 29.66 25.41
C GLU A 566 17.19 29.70 25.64
N ILE A 567 16.40 29.86 24.57
CA ILE A 567 14.93 29.80 24.66
C ILE A 567 14.46 28.45 25.20
N LEU A 568 15.03 27.34 24.73
CA LEU A 568 14.67 26.01 25.20
C LEU A 568 15.02 25.81 26.68
N GLN A 569 16.16 26.35 27.14
CA GLN A 569 16.56 26.36 28.55
C GLN A 569 15.57 27.15 29.41
N GLU A 570 15.19 28.35 28.98
CA GLU A 570 14.21 29.19 29.68
C GLU A 570 12.83 28.52 29.77
N LEU A 571 12.44 27.79 28.74
CA LEU A 571 11.19 27.02 28.71
C LEU A 571 11.25 25.72 29.54
N GLY A 572 12.41 25.38 30.11
CA GLY A 572 12.61 24.18 30.93
C GLY A 572 12.74 22.88 30.12
N CYS A 573 13.17 22.97 28.85
CA CYS A 573 13.55 21.79 28.09
C CYS A 573 14.90 21.27 28.59
N GLU A 574 14.97 19.98 28.94
CA GLU A 574 16.18 19.39 29.53
C GLU A 574 17.09 18.71 28.50
N ARG A 575 16.58 18.37 27.31
CA ARG A 575 17.31 17.58 26.32
C ARG A 575 17.14 18.13 24.93
N MET A 576 18.22 18.05 24.15
CA MET A 576 18.22 18.48 22.76
C MET A 576 18.96 17.50 21.86
N GLN A 577 18.63 17.62 20.58
CA GLN A 577 19.34 17.01 19.46
C GLN A 577 19.41 18.02 18.32
N GLY A 578 20.57 18.15 17.68
CA GLY A 578 20.72 19.02 16.52
C GLY A 578 22.17 19.32 16.16
N ASN A 579 22.34 19.99 15.02
CA ASN A 579 23.66 20.27 14.45
C ASN A 579 24.51 21.22 15.31
N ARG A 580 23.88 21.93 16.27
CA ARG A 580 24.60 22.73 17.27
C ARG A 580 25.54 21.87 18.14
N ILE A 581 25.15 20.62 18.40
CA ILE A 581 25.95 19.63 19.14
C ILE A 581 26.89 18.94 18.16
N SER A 582 26.30 18.25 17.19
CA SER A 582 26.99 17.52 16.15
C SER A 582 26.00 17.16 15.04
N CYS A 583 26.49 17.19 13.81
CA CYS A 583 25.83 16.49 12.71
C CYS A 583 25.84 14.97 13.00
N PRO A 584 25.02 14.17 12.29
CA PRO A 584 25.17 12.72 12.29
C PRO A 584 26.60 12.33 11.90
N LEU A 585 27.23 11.48 12.71
CA LEU A 585 28.63 11.06 12.58
C LEU A 585 28.74 9.60 12.16
N ALA A 586 29.76 9.25 11.37
CA ALA A 586 30.09 7.86 11.10
C ALA A 586 30.60 7.16 12.36
N VAL A 587 30.71 5.83 12.33
CA VAL A 587 31.12 5.01 13.50
C VAL A 587 32.43 5.49 14.13
N GLU A 588 33.45 5.76 13.32
CA GLU A 588 34.78 6.16 13.82
C GLU A 588 34.76 7.55 14.46
N GLU A 589 34.08 8.49 13.82
CA GLU A 589 33.88 9.86 14.32
C GLU A 589 33.06 9.85 15.60
N MET A 590 31.97 9.08 15.65
CA MET A 590 31.15 8.91 16.85
C MET A 590 31.94 8.24 17.98
N THR A 591 32.79 7.25 17.66
CA THR A 591 33.68 6.64 18.67
C THR A 591 34.61 7.67 19.29
N THR A 592 35.15 8.58 18.47
CA THR A 592 35.99 9.69 18.93
C THR A 592 35.17 10.68 19.76
N PHE A 593 33.97 11.05 19.29
CA PHE A 593 33.05 11.93 20.00
C PHE A 593 32.71 11.38 21.39
N LEU A 594 32.35 10.10 21.51
CA LEU A 594 32.08 9.44 22.79
C LEU A 594 33.31 9.38 23.70
N HIS A 595 34.50 9.27 23.12
CA HIS A 595 35.76 9.32 23.87
C HIS A 595 36.01 10.69 24.49
N THR A 596 35.75 11.76 23.74
CA THR A 596 35.97 13.15 24.20
C THR A 596 34.90 13.60 25.20
N HIS A 597 33.66 13.11 25.05
CA HIS A 597 32.51 13.50 25.88
C HIS A 597 32.16 12.46 26.94
N ARG A 598 33.12 11.59 27.28
CA ARG A 598 32.98 10.47 28.24
C ARG A 598 32.77 10.94 29.68
N THR A 599 33.16 12.18 29.98
CA THR A 599 33.09 12.86 31.28
C THR A 599 33.24 14.36 31.06
N LEU A 600 32.20 15.17 31.28
CA LEU A 600 32.43 16.54 31.74
C LEU A 600 32.78 16.43 33.22
N SER A 601 34.02 16.78 33.55
CA SER A 601 34.50 16.96 34.90
C SER A 601 33.53 17.86 35.67
N VAL A 602 33.10 17.40 36.84
CA VAL A 602 32.62 18.31 37.88
C VAL A 602 33.84 19.13 38.31
N GLY A 603 33.95 20.35 37.78
CA GLY A 603 35.00 21.32 38.09
C GLY A 603 35.98 21.56 36.95
N ASP A 604 35.79 22.66 36.23
CA ASP A 604 36.69 23.82 36.22
C ASP A 604 35.94 25.08 35.74
#